data_AF-A9PDN7-F1
#
_entry.id   AF-A9PDN7-F1
#
_cell.length_a   1.000
_cell.length_b   1.000
_cell.length_c   1.000
_cell.angle_alpha   90.00
_cell.angle_beta   90.00
_cell.angle_gamma   90.00
#
_symmetry.space_group_name_H-M   'P 1'
#
loop_
_entity.id
_entity.type
_entity.pdbx_description
1 polymer ?
#
loop_
_entity_poly.entity_id
_entity_poly.type
_entity_poly.pdbx_seq_one_letter_code
_entity_poly.pdbx_strand_id
1 'polypeptide(L)'
;MSGPSKKVVDVAFKASKTVDWDGMAKLLVSDEARKEFATLRRAFNEVNAQLGTKFSQEPEPIDWESYRKGIGSRLVDMYKQAYESVEIPKFEDKTTPEYKPKFDQLLVDLKEAEQQSLKESERLDKEIADVQELKKKISTMTAEEYFEKHP
;
A
#
# COMPACT_ATOMS: atom_id res chain seq x y z
N MET A 1 24.68 7.04 -19.85
CA MET A 1 24.98 6.48 -18.51
C MET A 1 23.64 6.29 -17.81
N SER A 2 23.09 5.07 -17.77
CA SER A 2 21.79 4.80 -17.13
C SER A 2 21.87 5.11 -15.63
N GLY A 3 21.27 6.24 -15.23
CA GLY A 3 21.37 6.77 -13.88
C GLY A 3 20.57 5.98 -12.82
N PRO A 4 20.86 6.22 -11.53
CA PRO A 4 20.13 5.61 -10.40
C PRO A 4 18.63 5.87 -10.43
N SER A 5 18.17 6.98 -11.02
CA SER A 5 16.74 7.31 -11.19
C SER A 5 15.99 6.24 -12.01
N LYS A 6 16.61 5.70 -13.06
CA LYS A 6 16.00 4.65 -13.91
C LYS A 6 15.77 3.35 -13.13
N LYS A 7 16.68 3.02 -12.21
CA LYS A 7 16.56 1.83 -11.34
C LYS A 7 15.45 1.97 -10.29
N VAL A 8 15.27 3.15 -9.70
CA VAL A 8 14.22 3.38 -8.70
C VAL A 8 12.83 3.30 -9.34
N VAL A 9 12.67 3.84 -10.55
CA VAL A 9 11.42 3.80 -11.30
C VAL A 9 11.10 2.38 -11.79
N ASP A 10 12.10 1.62 -12.25
CA ASP A 10 11.90 0.21 -12.61
C ASP A 10 11.48 -0.66 -11.42
N VAL A 11 12.02 -0.40 -10.22
CA VAL A 11 11.63 -1.11 -8.99
C VAL A 11 10.21 -0.72 -8.56
N ALA A 12 9.86 0.57 -8.57
CA ALA A 12 8.51 1.04 -8.25
C ALA A 12 7.46 0.52 -9.27
N PHE A 13 7.80 0.52 -10.56
CA PHE A 13 6.94 0.00 -11.62
C PHE A 13 6.75 -1.52 -11.52
N LYS A 14 7.81 -2.28 -11.22
CA LYS A 14 7.71 -3.72 -10.97
C LYS A 14 6.86 -4.03 -9.74
N ALA A 15 7.06 -3.30 -8.65
CA ALA A 15 6.26 -3.44 -7.44
C ALA A 15 4.77 -3.14 -7.70
N SER A 16 4.46 -2.14 -8.54
CA SER A 16 3.09 -1.77 -8.90
C SER A 16 2.33 -2.86 -9.65
N LYS A 17 3.00 -3.61 -10.54
CA LYS A 17 2.40 -4.72 -11.31
C LYS A 17 2.11 -5.97 -10.47
N THR A 18 2.74 -6.08 -9.30
CA THR A 18 2.57 -7.22 -8.37
C THR A 18 1.53 -7.01 -7.28
N VAL A 19 0.93 -5.82 -7.16
CA VAL A 19 -0.10 -5.58 -6.13
C VAL A 19 -1.44 -6.12 -6.60
N ASP A 20 -1.95 -7.16 -5.92
CA ASP A 20 -3.31 -7.67 -6.11
C ASP A 20 -4.33 -6.77 -5.41
N TRP A 21 -4.67 -5.66 -6.07
CA TRP A 21 -5.67 -4.71 -5.58
C TRP A 21 -7.06 -5.33 -5.42
N ASP A 22 -7.42 -6.28 -6.28
CA ASP A 22 -8.76 -6.87 -6.28
C ASP A 22 -8.89 -7.92 -5.16
N GLY A 23 -7.82 -8.66 -4.85
CA GLY A 23 -7.73 -9.53 -3.68
C GLY A 23 -7.79 -8.75 -2.36
N MET A 24 -7.03 -7.66 -2.26
CA MET A 24 -7.04 -6.79 -1.06
C MET A 24 -8.42 -6.16 -0.82
N ALA A 25 -9.10 -5.71 -1.87
CA ALA A 25 -10.44 -5.12 -1.75
C ALA A 25 -11.48 -6.10 -1.16
N LYS A 26 -11.35 -7.40 -1.43
CA LYS A 26 -12.26 -8.44 -0.90
C LYS A 26 -12.11 -8.69 0.58
N LEU A 27 -10.95 -8.40 1.16
CA LEU A 27 -10.68 -8.56 2.59
C LEU A 27 -11.24 -7.41 3.44
N LEU A 28 -11.66 -6.31 2.80
CA LEU A 28 -12.22 -5.15 3.48
C LEU A 28 -13.71 -5.37 3.77
N VAL A 29 -14.05 -5.33 5.06
CA VAL A 29 -15.40 -5.61 5.56
C VAL A 29 -16.25 -4.35 5.69
N SER A 30 -15.65 -3.18 5.95
CA SER A 30 -16.36 -1.91 6.07
C SER A 30 -16.38 -1.11 4.75
N ASP A 31 -17.49 -0.39 4.53
CA ASP A 31 -17.69 0.43 3.33
C ASP A 31 -16.77 1.65 3.31
N GLU A 32 -16.47 2.23 4.48
CA GLU A 32 -15.49 3.30 4.62
C GLU A 32 -14.09 2.83 4.21
N ALA A 33 -13.66 1.63 4.65
CA ALA A 33 -12.35 1.10 4.27
C ALA A 33 -12.26 0.83 2.77
N ARG A 34 -13.34 0.32 2.15
CA ARG A 34 -13.40 0.12 0.69
C ARG A 34 -13.27 1.44 -0.07
N LYS A 35 -13.91 2.50 0.41
CA LYS A 35 -13.83 3.84 -0.19
C LYS A 35 -12.43 4.44 -0.10
N GLU A 36 -11.81 4.37 1.07
CA GLU A 36 -10.44 4.85 1.27
C GLU A 36 -9.43 4.03 0.46
N PHE A 37 -9.62 2.71 0.38
CA PHE A 37 -8.79 1.83 -0.43
C PHE A 37 -8.90 2.11 -1.93
N ALA A 38 -10.10 2.38 -2.44
CA ALA A 38 -10.28 2.79 -3.83
C ALA A 38 -9.59 4.13 -4.13
N THR A 39 -9.64 5.07 -3.18
CA THR A 39 -8.95 6.36 -3.26
C THR A 39 -7.43 6.16 -3.29
N LEU A 40 -6.90 5.29 -2.43
CA LEU A 40 -5.48 4.91 -2.40
C LEU A 40 -5.04 4.31 -3.73
N ARG A 41 -5.78 3.33 -4.27
CA ARG A 41 -5.49 2.70 -5.57
C ARG A 41 -5.42 3.73 -6.69
N ARG A 42 -6.37 4.67 -6.71
CA ARG A 42 -6.38 5.76 -7.69
C ARG A 42 -5.15 6.65 -7.56
N ALA A 43 -4.86 7.14 -6.36
CA ALA A 43 -3.70 8.00 -6.11
C ALA A 43 -2.39 7.32 -6.50
N PHE A 44 -2.24 6.03 -6.17
CA PHE A 44 -1.07 5.23 -6.53
C PHE A 44 -0.91 5.10 -8.06
N ASN A 45 -1.99 4.78 -8.77
CA ASN A 45 -1.95 4.66 -10.23
C ASN A 45 -1.65 6.00 -10.91
N GLU A 46 -2.19 7.10 -10.40
CA GLU A 46 -1.93 8.45 -10.90
C GLU A 46 -0.46 8.83 -10.75
N VAL A 47 0.10 8.64 -9.55
CA VAL A 47 1.53 8.92 -9.30
C VAL A 47 2.42 8.07 -10.18
N ASN A 48 2.13 6.77 -10.31
CA ASN A 48 2.92 5.87 -11.17
C ASN A 48 2.83 6.26 -12.65
N ALA A 49 1.65 6.65 -13.13
CA ALA A 49 1.48 7.11 -14.50
C ALA A 49 2.26 8.40 -14.76
N GLN A 50 2.21 9.37 -13.83
CA GLN A 50 2.98 10.61 -13.94
C GLN A 50 4.49 10.37 -13.89
N LEU A 51 4.95 9.48 -13.00
CA LEU A 51 6.35 9.12 -12.89
C LEU A 51 6.87 8.49 -14.17
N GLY A 52 6.14 7.50 -14.72
CA GLY A 52 6.53 6.80 -15.94
C GLY A 52 6.47 7.67 -17.21
N THR A 53 5.56 8.64 -17.28
CA THR A 53 5.34 9.43 -18.50
C THR A 53 6.03 10.80 -18.51
N LYS A 54 6.24 11.45 -17.36
CA LYS A 54 6.73 12.85 -17.30
C LYS A 54 8.06 13.02 -16.60
N PHE A 55 8.26 12.33 -15.48
CA PHE A 55 9.39 12.63 -14.58
C PHE A 55 10.53 11.62 -14.66
N SER A 56 10.28 10.43 -15.22
CA SER A 56 11.31 9.41 -15.45
C SER A 56 11.91 9.44 -16.86
N GLN A 57 11.43 10.34 -17.73
CA GLN A 57 12.06 10.54 -19.03
C GLN A 57 13.31 11.41 -18.85
N GLU A 58 14.42 11.02 -19.49
CA GLU A 58 15.59 11.88 -19.54
C GLU A 58 15.21 13.17 -20.29
N PRO A 59 15.52 14.37 -19.77
CA PRO A 59 15.19 15.62 -20.45
C PRO A 59 15.82 15.65 -21.83
N GLU A 60 15.10 16.19 -22.82
CA GLU A 60 15.60 16.26 -24.18
C GLU A 60 16.93 17.04 -24.24
N PRO A 61 17.95 16.54 -24.97
CA PRO A 61 19.22 17.23 -25.10
C PRO A 61 19.02 18.63 -25.71
N ILE A 62 19.57 19.65 -25.05
CA ILE A 62 19.52 21.03 -25.55
C ILE A 62 20.41 21.14 -26.79
N ASP A 63 19.86 21.58 -27.92
CA ASP A 63 20.61 21.85 -29.15
C ASP A 63 21.35 23.20 -29.07
N TRP A 64 22.48 23.17 -28.37
CA TRP A 64 23.35 24.33 -28.20
C TRP A 64 23.90 24.88 -29.53
N GLU A 65 24.04 24.06 -30.57
CA GLU A 65 24.64 24.47 -31.84
C GLU A 65 23.70 25.36 -32.66
N SER A 66 22.40 25.05 -32.66
CA SER A 66 21.38 25.89 -33.27
C SER A 66 21.31 27.27 -32.60
N TYR A 67 21.35 27.32 -31.26
CA TYR A 67 21.36 28.60 -30.53
C TYR A 67 22.64 29.41 -30.74
N ARG A 68 23.81 28.76 -30.89
CA ARG A 68 25.07 29.43 -31.22
C ARG A 68 25.01 30.16 -32.55
N LYS A 69 24.28 29.64 -33.55
CA LYS A 69 24.11 30.25 -34.88
C LYS A 69 23.19 31.48 -34.86
N GLY A 70 22.18 31.52 -33.99
CA GLY A 70 21.21 32.62 -33.92
C GLY A 70 21.58 33.78 -32.99
N ILE A 71 22.16 33.48 -31.81
CA ILE A 71 22.34 34.46 -30.72
C ILE A 71 23.83 34.78 -30.48
N GLY A 72 24.73 33.95 -31.02
CA GLY A 72 26.18 34.10 -30.87
C GLY A 72 26.77 33.20 -29.77
N SER A 73 28.00 32.74 -30.00
CA SER A 73 28.63 31.69 -29.17
C SER A 73 28.85 32.08 -27.72
N ARG A 74 29.27 33.32 -27.46
CA ARG A 74 29.64 33.79 -26.11
C ARG A 74 28.51 33.67 -25.09
N LEU A 75 27.28 34.04 -25.47
CA LEU A 75 26.13 34.00 -24.55
C LEU A 75 25.67 32.57 -24.31
N VAL A 76 25.66 31.76 -25.38
CA VAL A 76 25.23 30.35 -25.32
C VAL A 76 26.21 29.52 -24.50
N ASP A 77 27.51 29.76 -24.62
CA ASP A 77 28.54 29.04 -23.87
C ASP A 77 28.50 29.38 -22.38
N MET A 78 28.24 30.65 -22.05
CA MET A 78 28.07 31.09 -20.66
C MET A 78 26.83 30.46 -20.01
N TYR A 79 25.73 30.35 -20.77
CA TYR A 79 24.48 29.72 -20.30
C TYR A 79 24.61 28.20 -20.18
N LYS A 80 25.32 27.55 -21.12
CA LYS A 80 25.64 26.13 -21.06
C LYS A 80 26.45 25.80 -19.79
N GLN A 81 27.47 26.60 -19.49
CA GLN A 81 28.29 26.43 -18.29
C GLN A 81 27.47 26.60 -17.01
N ALA A 82 26.59 27.60 -16.96
CA ALA A 82 25.69 27.80 -15.83
C ALA A 82 24.70 26.64 -15.67
N TYR A 83 24.11 26.16 -16.77
CA TYR A 83 23.18 25.02 -16.78
C TYR A 83 23.84 23.72 -16.29
N GLU A 84 25.05 23.42 -16.75
CA GLU A 84 25.82 22.25 -16.31
C GLU A 84 26.25 22.34 -14.83
N SER A 85 26.39 23.56 -14.28
CA SER A 85 26.70 23.77 -12.87
C SER A 85 25.50 23.65 -11.93
N VAL A 86 24.27 23.57 -12.45
CA VAL A 86 23.07 23.42 -11.62
C VAL A 86 22.97 21.99 -11.11
N GLU A 87 23.18 21.82 -9.81
CA GLU A 87 22.88 20.56 -9.13
C GLU A 87 21.38 20.48 -8.82
N ILE A 88 20.71 19.45 -9.35
CA ILE A 88 19.30 19.21 -9.06
C ILE A 88 19.19 18.65 -7.62
N PRO A 89 18.43 19.31 -6.72
CA PRO A 89 18.24 18.81 -5.37
C PRO A 89 17.65 17.41 -5.38
N LYS A 90 18.29 16.48 -4.68
CA LYS A 90 17.77 15.12 -4.51
C LYS A 90 16.62 15.15 -3.52
N PHE A 91 15.58 14.38 -3.81
CA PHE A 91 14.47 14.21 -2.89
C PHE A 91 14.95 13.49 -1.62
N GLU A 92 14.75 14.10 -0.46
CA GLU A 92 14.98 13.47 0.84
C GLU A 92 13.71 12.76 1.31
N ASP A 93 13.77 11.44 1.47
CA ASP A 93 12.65 10.66 2.01
C ASP A 93 12.56 10.82 3.53
N LYS A 94 11.64 11.70 3.96
CA LYS A 94 11.29 11.93 5.36
C LYS A 94 10.08 11.10 5.81
N THR A 95 9.42 10.43 4.87
CA THR A 95 8.12 9.80 5.08
C THR A 95 8.30 8.35 5.54
N THR A 96 9.18 7.57 4.90
CA THR A 96 9.41 6.17 5.26
C THR A 96 9.76 5.95 6.75
N PRO A 97 10.59 6.79 7.39
CA PRO A 97 10.89 6.65 8.82
C PRO A 97 9.69 6.91 9.75
N GLU A 98 8.75 7.76 9.33
CA GLU A 98 7.58 8.12 10.14
C GLU A 98 6.52 7.01 10.14
N TYR A 99 6.34 6.33 9.01
CA TYR A 99 5.30 5.30 8.86
C TYR A 99 5.76 3.91 9.29
N LYS A 100 7.07 3.65 9.34
CA LYS A 100 7.61 2.38 9.82
C LYS A 100 7.10 1.98 11.22
N PRO A 101 7.19 2.82 12.26
CA PRO A 101 6.67 2.44 13.59
C PRO A 101 5.15 2.27 13.61
N LYS A 102 4.40 3.05 12.83
CA LYS A 102 2.94 2.89 12.70
C LYS A 102 2.58 1.53 12.08
N PHE A 103 3.35 1.10 11.09
CA PHE A 103 3.19 -0.21 10.47
C PHE A 103 3.56 -1.35 11.43
N ASP A 104 4.67 -1.21 12.15
CA ASP A 104 5.11 -2.20 13.14
C ASP A 104 4.06 -2.38 14.25
N GLN A 105 3.41 -1.30 14.70
CA GLN A 105 2.29 -1.37 15.65
C GLN A 105 1.09 -2.15 15.09
N LEU A 106 0.69 -1.87 13.85
CA LEU A 106 -0.42 -2.58 13.20
C LEU A 106 -0.17 -4.10 13.11
N LEU A 107 1.09 -4.53 12.96
CA LEU A 107 1.44 -5.95 12.98
C LEU A 107 1.26 -6.61 14.35
N VAL A 108 1.43 -5.86 15.44
CA VAL A 108 1.17 -6.33 16.80
C VAL A 108 -0.34 -6.48 16.99
N ASP A 109 -1.10 -5.44 16.66
CA ASP A 109 -2.56 -5.43 16.79
C ASP A 109 -3.21 -6.57 15.97
N LEU A 110 -2.68 -6.86 14.78
CA LEU A 110 -3.11 -7.99 13.94
C LEU A 110 -2.93 -9.35 14.64
N LYS A 111 -1.79 -9.55 15.31
CA LYS A 111 -1.53 -10.80 16.05
C LYS A 111 -2.45 -10.95 17.25
N GLU A 112 -2.76 -9.86 17.94
CA GLU A 112 -3.70 -9.87 19.05
C GLU A 112 -5.13 -10.18 18.57
N ALA A 113 -5.57 -9.56 17.48
CA ALA A 113 -6.87 -9.82 16.86
C ALA A 113 -6.99 -11.27 16.35
N GLU A 114 -5.92 -11.83 15.77
CA GLU A 114 -5.88 -13.23 15.35
C GLU A 114 -6.06 -14.18 16.55
N GLN A 115 -5.35 -13.93 17.66
CA GLN A 115 -5.49 -14.74 18.86
C GLN A 115 -6.89 -14.64 19.50
N GLN A 116 -7.51 -13.46 19.47
CA GLN A 116 -8.89 -13.28 19.93
C GLN A 116 -9.87 -14.05 19.03
N SER A 117 -9.71 -13.95 17.70
CA SER A 117 -10.53 -14.65 16.73
C SER A 117 -10.47 -16.18 16.89
N LEU A 118 -9.28 -16.73 17.14
CA LEU A 118 -9.11 -18.16 17.41
C LEU A 118 -9.83 -18.59 18.70
N LYS A 119 -9.72 -17.82 19.78
CA LYS A 119 -10.42 -18.11 21.04
C LYS A 119 -11.94 -18.05 20.90
N GLU A 120 -12.46 -17.05 20.19
CA GLU A 120 -13.89 -16.96 19.92
C GLU A 120 -14.38 -18.11 19.04
N SER A 121 -13.58 -18.54 18.06
CA SER A 121 -13.89 -19.71 17.24
C SER A 121 -13.97 -20.99 18.08
N GLU A 122 -12.99 -21.22 18.98
CA GLU A 122 -13.02 -22.35 19.91
C GLU A 122 -14.22 -22.31 20.86
N ARG A 123 -14.66 -21.12 21.29
CA ARG A 123 -15.86 -20.96 22.11
C ARG A 123 -17.12 -21.33 21.32
N LEU A 124 -17.24 -20.81 20.10
CA LEU A 124 -18.36 -21.08 19.21
C LEU A 124 -18.45 -22.57 18.84
N ASP A 125 -17.33 -23.26 18.62
CA ASP A 125 -17.33 -24.70 18.35
C ASP A 125 -17.86 -25.51 19.54
N LYS A 126 -17.52 -25.12 20.78
CA LYS A 126 -18.09 -25.72 21.99
C LYS A 126 -19.58 -25.45 22.11
N GLU A 127 -20.01 -24.20 21.89
CA GLU A 127 -21.43 -23.83 21.89
C GLU A 127 -22.21 -24.61 20.82
N ILE A 128 -21.65 -24.80 19.62
CA ILE A 128 -22.27 -25.60 18.56
C ILE A 128 -22.41 -27.07 18.99
N ALA A 129 -21.37 -27.65 19.61
CA ALA A 129 -21.43 -29.02 20.11
C ALA A 129 -22.50 -29.17 21.19
N ASP A 130 -22.55 -28.25 22.15
CA ASP A 130 -23.54 -28.23 23.22
C ASP A 130 -24.96 -28.07 22.66
N VAL A 131 -25.17 -27.16 21.70
CA VAL A 131 -26.46 -26.96 21.03
C VAL A 131 -26.86 -28.20 20.22
N GLN A 132 -25.92 -28.89 19.57
CA GLN A 132 -26.21 -30.14 18.86
C GLN A 132 -26.57 -31.27 19.81
N GLU A 133 -25.91 -31.37 20.97
CA GLU A 133 -26.29 -32.31 22.03
C GLU A 133 -27.66 -32.00 22.60
N LEU A 134 -27.93 -30.73 22.92
CA LEU A 134 -29.22 -30.27 23.41
C LEU A 134 -30.31 -30.56 22.39
N LYS A 135 -30.09 -30.33 21.10
CA LYS A 135 -31.05 -30.67 20.03
C LYS A 135 -31.37 -32.17 20.00
N LYS A 136 -30.39 -33.04 20.21
CA LYS A 136 -30.59 -34.51 20.28
C LYS A 136 -31.32 -34.93 21.55
N LYS A 137 -31.01 -34.28 22.68
CA LYS A 137 -31.59 -34.56 24.00
C LYS A 137 -32.93 -33.87 24.20
N ILE A 138 -33.29 -32.85 23.42
CA ILE A 138 -34.51 -32.04 23.58
C ILE A 138 -35.79 -32.87 23.55
N SER A 139 -35.79 -33.99 22.82
CA SER A 139 -36.94 -34.92 22.78
C SER A 139 -37.07 -35.80 24.03
N THR A 140 -36.03 -35.87 24.88
CA THR A 140 -35.94 -36.78 26.03
C THR A 140 -35.51 -36.11 27.33
N MET A 141 -35.08 -34.84 27.31
CA MET A 141 -34.54 -34.12 28.47
C MET A 141 -35.66 -33.55 29.32
N THR A 142 -35.56 -33.74 30.65
CA THR A 142 -36.53 -33.21 31.61
C THR A 142 -36.28 -31.73 31.91
N ALA A 143 -37.29 -31.02 32.39
CA ALA A 143 -37.18 -29.59 32.70
C ALA A 143 -36.10 -29.33 33.77
N GLU A 144 -35.98 -30.21 34.78
CA GLU A 144 -34.92 -30.13 35.79
C GLU A 144 -33.50 -30.19 35.20
N GLU A 145 -33.22 -31.07 34.23
CA GLU A 145 -31.90 -31.19 33.59
C GLU A 145 -31.52 -29.98 32.72
N TYR A 146 -32.52 -29.25 32.20
CA TYR A 146 -32.31 -27.99 31.47
C TYR A 146 -31.93 -26.85 32.42
N PHE A 147 -32.64 -26.72 33.55
CA PHE A 147 -32.41 -25.64 34.53
C PHE A 147 -31.14 -25.86 35.37
N GLU A 148 -30.65 -27.09 35.54
CA GLU A 148 -29.33 -27.33 36.15
C GLU A 148 -28.16 -26.81 35.27
N LYS A 149 -28.31 -26.81 33.95
CA LYS A 149 -27.29 -26.31 33.00
C LYS A 149 -27.43 -24.83 32.65
N HIS A 150 -28.63 -24.28 32.84
CA HIS A 150 -28.95 -22.88 32.60
C HIS A 150 -29.72 -22.31 33.81
N PRO A 151 -29.01 -21.97 34.90
CA PRO A 151 -29.62 -21.39 36.11
C PRO A 151 -30.20 -19.99 35.89
#